data_AF-A0A3D2G2A1-F1
#
_entry.id   AF-A0A3D2G2A1-F1
#
_cell.length_a   1.000
_cell.length_b   1.000
_cell.length_c   1.000
_cell.angle_alpha   90.00
_cell.angle_beta   90.00
_cell.angle_gamma   90.00
#
_symmetry.space_group_name_H-M   'P 1'
#
loop_
_entity.id
_entity.type
_entity.pdbx_description
1 polymer ?
#
loop_
_entity_poly.entity_id
_entity_poly.type
_entity_poly.pdbx_seq_one_letter_code
_entity_poly.pdbx_strand_id
1 'polypeptide(L)'
;MDELRSKLKDKKRVVVKIGSSSLQHPETGDLDYIKMDILVRELCNIRNQGKDVILVTSGAIACGRRAVHISKPATIAEKQACAAIGQARLMTTYQRIFSEYGHLAAQILMTRNTIVADLNRYNAHNTFSELMNMGVIPIVNENDTISTFEIEDVIGDNDTLSAIVTALTGADLLILLSDIDGLYTDDPHKNPDAKFIDRVDSLTDELLSMGKGTTGSDIGTGGMETKLTAAKIATYSGADMVIANGKDVRVIHRIMEGRNYGTIFKANKNEAFNFAQFVDNLHK
;
A
#
# COMPACT_ATOMS: atom_id res chain seq x y z
N MET A 1 3.84 -19.29 19.08
CA MET A 1 3.49 -18.17 18.19
C MET A 1 3.72 -16.90 19.00
N ASP A 2 4.45 -15.91 18.47
CA ASP A 2 4.65 -14.60 19.14
C ASP A 2 3.28 -14.00 19.50
N GLU A 3 3.14 -13.48 20.72
CA GLU A 3 1.91 -12.87 21.22
C GLU A 3 1.42 -11.74 20.29
N LEU A 4 2.34 -10.93 19.75
CA LEU A 4 2.00 -9.85 18.83
C LEU A 4 1.35 -10.39 17.54
N ARG A 5 1.96 -11.41 16.92
CA ARG A 5 1.43 -12.00 15.68
C ARG A 5 0.10 -12.70 15.91
N SER A 6 -0.08 -13.35 17.07
CA SER A 6 -1.34 -14.03 17.40
C SER A 6 -2.54 -13.09 17.45
N LYS A 7 -2.33 -11.79 17.73
CA LYS A 7 -3.36 -10.75 17.80
C LYS A 7 -3.78 -10.22 16.41
N LEU A 8 -3.04 -10.54 15.33
CA LEU A 8 -3.40 -10.09 13.98
C LEU A 8 -4.76 -10.63 13.51
N LYS A 9 -5.15 -11.82 13.98
CA LYS A 9 -6.45 -12.42 13.67
C LYS A 9 -7.64 -11.59 14.18
N ASP A 10 -7.42 -10.81 15.24
CA ASP A 10 -8.44 -10.05 15.95
C ASP A 10 -8.64 -8.64 15.39
N LYS A 11 -7.76 -8.22 14.47
CA LYS A 11 -7.81 -6.94 13.76
C LYS A 11 -9.10 -6.82 12.96
N LYS A 12 -9.75 -5.65 13.05
CA LYS A 12 -11.10 -5.41 12.50
C LYS A 12 -11.06 -4.67 11.18
N ARG A 13 -10.11 -3.75 11.01
CA ARG A 13 -9.92 -3.00 9.78
C ARG A 13 -8.51 -3.15 9.25
N VAL A 14 -8.38 -3.64 8.03
CA VAL A 14 -7.11 -4.00 7.40
C VAL A 14 -6.93 -3.21 6.11
N VAL A 15 -5.79 -2.56 5.97
CA VAL A 15 -5.34 -1.99 4.69
C VAL A 15 -4.31 -2.94 4.08
N VAL A 16 -4.48 -3.28 2.81
CA VAL A 16 -3.52 -4.07 2.03
C VAL A 16 -2.97 -3.19 0.92
N LYS A 17 -1.65 -3.04 0.82
CA LYS A 17 -0.98 -2.39 -0.31
C LYS A 17 -0.36 -3.41 -1.22
N ILE A 18 -0.55 -3.24 -2.53
CA ILE A 18 0.17 -4.01 -3.55
C ILE A 18 0.81 -3.08 -4.58
N GLY A 19 2.11 -3.28 -4.82
CA GLY A 19 2.90 -2.49 -5.76
C GLY A 19 2.67 -2.87 -7.23
N SER A 20 3.10 -2.00 -8.13
CA SER A 20 2.94 -2.15 -9.59
C SER A 20 3.66 -3.38 -10.12
N SER A 21 4.89 -3.64 -9.65
CA SER A 21 5.68 -4.82 -10.01
C SER A 21 4.99 -6.14 -9.69
N SER A 22 4.18 -6.16 -8.62
CA SER A 22 3.40 -7.34 -8.27
C SER A 22 2.23 -7.55 -9.22
N LEU A 23 1.56 -6.49 -9.69
CA LEU A 23 0.38 -6.58 -10.54
C LEU A 23 0.66 -6.77 -12.04
N GLN A 24 1.93 -6.77 -12.45
CA GLN A 24 2.31 -6.94 -13.85
C GLN A 24 2.78 -8.37 -14.16
N HIS A 25 2.34 -8.89 -15.31
CA HIS A 25 2.83 -10.14 -15.84
C HIS A 25 4.29 -9.96 -16.30
N PRO A 26 5.23 -10.82 -15.86
CA PRO A 26 6.66 -10.60 -16.06
C PRO A 26 7.08 -10.57 -17.53
N GLU A 27 6.40 -11.33 -18.39
CA GLU A 27 6.78 -11.44 -19.81
C GLU A 27 6.10 -10.39 -20.70
N THR A 28 4.85 -10.04 -20.41
CA THR A 28 4.05 -9.16 -21.27
C THR A 28 4.01 -7.72 -20.75
N GLY A 29 4.21 -7.55 -19.43
CA GLY A 29 4.07 -6.29 -18.72
C GLY A 29 2.65 -5.76 -18.63
N ASP A 30 1.63 -6.50 -19.10
CA ASP A 30 0.21 -6.20 -18.85
C ASP A 30 -0.20 -6.72 -17.45
N LEU A 31 -1.47 -6.59 -17.08
CA LEU A 31 -1.98 -7.07 -15.80
C LEU A 31 -1.82 -8.59 -15.63
N ASP A 32 -1.33 -9.00 -14.45
CA ASP A 32 -1.26 -10.40 -14.04
C ASP A 32 -2.62 -10.85 -13.48
N TYR A 33 -3.51 -11.31 -14.36
CA TYR A 33 -4.86 -11.72 -14.00
C TYR A 33 -4.89 -12.87 -12.97
N ILE A 34 -3.91 -13.79 -12.99
CA ILE A 34 -3.83 -14.89 -12.02
C ILE A 34 -3.59 -14.31 -10.63
N LYS A 35 -2.62 -13.39 -10.51
CA LYS A 35 -2.30 -12.79 -9.22
C LYS A 35 -3.40 -11.84 -8.75
N MET A 36 -4.05 -11.11 -9.66
CA MET A 36 -5.22 -10.28 -9.35
C MET A 36 -6.39 -11.10 -8.83
N ASP A 37 -6.71 -12.25 -9.43
CA ASP A 37 -7.74 -13.17 -8.93
C ASP A 37 -7.43 -13.61 -7.49
N ILE A 38 -6.21 -14.09 -7.25
CA ILE A 38 -5.77 -14.52 -5.91
C ILE A 38 -5.87 -13.37 -4.91
N LEU A 39 -5.43 -12.15 -5.29
CA LEU A 39 -5.56 -10.97 -4.44
C LEU A 39 -7.01 -10.71 -4.05
N VAL A 40 -7.91 -10.65 -5.03
CA VAL A 40 -9.33 -10.37 -4.79
C VAL A 40 -9.93 -11.44 -3.88
N ARG A 41 -9.61 -12.72 -4.07
CA ARG A 41 -10.06 -13.81 -3.21
C ARG A 41 -9.60 -13.64 -1.76
N GLU A 42 -8.35 -13.25 -1.54
CA GLU A 42 -7.81 -13.01 -0.20
C GLU A 42 -8.55 -11.85 0.48
N LEU A 43 -8.82 -10.75 -0.24
CA LEU A 43 -9.56 -9.60 0.27
C LEU A 43 -11.03 -9.96 0.58
N CYS A 44 -11.69 -10.67 -0.33
CA CYS A 44 -13.06 -11.16 -0.12
C CYS A 44 -13.14 -12.10 1.08
N ASN A 45 -12.16 -12.98 1.26
CA ASN A 45 -12.10 -13.86 2.43
C ASN A 45 -11.96 -13.07 3.74
N ILE A 46 -11.14 -12.02 3.78
CA ILE A 46 -11.07 -11.12 4.95
C ILE A 46 -12.44 -10.46 5.19
N ARG A 47 -13.09 -9.96 4.13
CA ARG A 47 -14.42 -9.34 4.27
C ARG A 47 -15.46 -10.32 4.80
N ASN A 48 -15.47 -11.56 4.32
CA ASN A 48 -16.38 -12.62 4.76
C ASN A 48 -16.16 -13.05 6.22
N GLN A 49 -15.02 -12.73 6.83
CA GLN A 49 -14.80 -12.86 8.27
C GLN A 49 -15.43 -11.72 9.09
N GLY A 50 -16.18 -10.81 8.47
CA GLY A 50 -16.81 -9.66 9.12
C GLY A 50 -15.85 -8.51 9.41
N LYS A 51 -14.72 -8.45 8.69
CA LYS A 51 -13.70 -7.38 8.83
C LYS A 51 -13.85 -6.35 7.72
N ASP A 52 -13.45 -5.12 7.98
CA ASP A 52 -13.28 -4.11 6.96
C ASP A 52 -11.92 -4.31 6.26
N VAL A 53 -11.92 -4.23 4.93
CA VAL A 53 -10.68 -4.34 4.14
C VAL A 53 -10.64 -3.25 3.08
N ILE A 54 -9.48 -2.60 2.96
CA ILE A 54 -9.21 -1.56 1.98
C ILE A 54 -7.99 -1.99 1.17
N LEU A 55 -8.08 -1.91 -0.16
CA LEU A 55 -6.96 -2.15 -1.04
C LEU A 55 -6.34 -0.82 -1.46
N VAL A 56 -5.03 -0.67 -1.32
CA VAL A 56 -4.25 0.38 -1.99
C VAL A 56 -3.43 -0.27 -3.10
N THR A 57 -3.66 0.16 -4.34
CA THR A 57 -3.10 -0.47 -5.54
C THR A 57 -2.24 0.52 -6.30
N SER A 58 -1.14 0.07 -6.88
CA SER A 58 -0.42 0.82 -7.93
C SER A 58 -0.76 0.29 -9.32
N GLY A 59 -0.05 0.78 -10.35
CA GLY A 59 -0.02 0.15 -11.68
C GLY A 59 -0.86 0.85 -12.75
N ALA A 60 -1.53 1.96 -12.44
CA ALA A 60 -2.37 2.69 -13.42
C ALA A 60 -1.56 3.15 -14.63
N ILE A 61 -0.48 3.92 -14.42
CA ILE A 61 0.41 4.37 -15.51
C ILE A 61 0.95 3.16 -16.30
N ALA A 62 1.32 2.09 -15.60
CA ALA A 62 1.92 0.91 -16.19
C ALA A 62 0.92 0.11 -17.05
N CYS A 63 -0.35 0.02 -16.63
CA CYS A 63 -1.44 -0.55 -17.40
C CYS A 63 -1.80 0.32 -18.61
N GLY A 64 -1.77 1.65 -18.43
CA GLY A 64 -2.06 2.62 -19.49
C GLY A 64 -1.04 2.61 -20.61
N ARG A 65 0.26 2.69 -20.29
CA ARG A 65 1.33 2.68 -21.30
C ARG A 65 1.28 1.42 -22.17
N ARG A 66 0.91 0.28 -21.58
CA ARG A 66 0.71 -0.97 -22.31
C ARG A 66 -0.51 -0.93 -23.22
N ALA A 67 -1.61 -0.33 -22.76
CA ALA A 67 -2.82 -0.15 -23.55
C ALA A 67 -2.58 0.65 -24.83
N VAL A 68 -1.73 1.68 -24.76
CA VAL A 68 -1.41 2.58 -25.88
C VAL A 68 -0.10 2.26 -26.58
N HIS A 69 0.54 1.13 -26.24
CA HIS A 69 1.79 0.64 -26.84
C HIS A 69 2.97 1.63 -26.79
N ILE A 70 3.09 2.42 -25.72
CA ILE A 70 4.27 3.27 -25.49
C ILE A 70 5.22 2.61 -24.49
N SER A 71 6.54 2.79 -24.68
CA SER A 71 7.58 2.15 -23.88
C SER A 71 7.63 2.73 -22.45
N LYS A 72 8.02 3.99 -22.32
CA LYS A 72 8.05 4.75 -21.07
C LYS A 72 7.55 6.17 -21.36
N PRO A 73 6.51 6.66 -20.67
CA PRO A 73 6.07 8.04 -20.83
C PRO A 73 7.20 9.00 -20.44
N ALA A 74 7.56 9.92 -21.33
CA ALA A 74 8.67 10.85 -21.20
C ALA A 74 8.26 12.15 -20.52
N THR A 75 7.00 12.57 -20.70
CA THR A 75 6.47 13.80 -20.13
C THR A 75 5.48 13.53 -19.00
N ILE A 76 5.26 14.55 -18.15
CA ILE A 76 4.20 14.54 -17.14
C ILE A 76 2.84 14.28 -17.81
N ALA A 77 2.54 14.98 -18.90
CA ALA A 77 1.28 14.82 -19.63
C ALA A 77 1.07 13.39 -20.13
N GLU A 78 2.11 12.73 -20.66
CA GLU A 78 2.03 11.32 -21.07
C GLU A 78 1.81 10.38 -19.87
N LYS A 79 2.47 10.64 -18.73
CA LYS A 79 2.24 9.87 -17.48
C LYS A 79 0.78 10.01 -17.03
N GLN A 80 0.26 11.23 -16.98
CA GLN A 80 -1.13 11.52 -16.59
C GLN A 80 -2.14 10.88 -17.55
N ALA A 81 -1.91 10.95 -18.86
CA ALA A 81 -2.74 10.32 -19.86
C ALA A 81 -2.73 8.78 -19.73
N CYS A 82 -1.56 8.18 -19.51
CA CYS A 82 -1.44 6.75 -19.22
C CYS A 82 -2.18 6.38 -17.93
N ALA A 83 -2.05 7.18 -16.87
CA ALA A 83 -2.77 6.94 -15.64
C ALA A 83 -4.29 6.97 -15.85
N ALA A 84 -4.82 7.95 -16.59
CA ALA A 84 -6.25 8.04 -16.88
C ALA A 84 -6.77 6.78 -17.57
N ILE A 85 -6.05 6.31 -18.61
CA ILE A 85 -6.41 5.10 -19.35
C ILE A 85 -6.29 3.85 -18.48
N GLY A 86 -5.14 3.69 -17.81
CA GLY A 86 -4.85 2.48 -17.06
C GLY A 86 -5.63 2.37 -15.76
N GLN A 87 -5.98 3.48 -15.12
CA GLN A 87 -6.84 3.48 -13.93
C GLN A 87 -8.24 2.94 -14.27
N ALA A 88 -8.82 3.35 -15.40
CA ALA A 88 -10.09 2.82 -15.87
C ALA A 88 -10.03 1.31 -16.15
N ARG A 89 -8.93 0.84 -16.78
CA ARG A 89 -8.69 -0.59 -17.04
C ARG A 89 -8.51 -1.40 -15.74
N LEU A 90 -7.72 -0.89 -14.79
CA LEU A 90 -7.53 -1.50 -13.49
C LEU A 90 -8.86 -1.65 -12.75
N MET A 91 -9.63 -0.56 -12.63
CA MET A 91 -10.89 -0.58 -11.90
C MET A 91 -11.90 -1.53 -12.56
N THR A 92 -11.99 -1.53 -13.89
CA THR A 92 -12.84 -2.47 -14.64
C THR A 92 -12.46 -3.92 -14.34
N THR A 93 -11.16 -4.21 -14.28
CA THR A 93 -10.65 -5.56 -13.98
C THR A 93 -11.00 -5.96 -12.55
N TYR A 94 -10.73 -5.10 -11.56
CA TYR A 94 -11.10 -5.35 -10.18
C TYR A 94 -12.61 -5.59 -10.02
N GLN A 95 -13.46 -4.72 -10.57
CA GLN A 95 -14.92 -4.87 -10.44
C GLN A 95 -15.43 -6.18 -11.03
N ARG A 96 -14.87 -6.64 -12.17
CA ARG A 96 -15.22 -7.93 -12.77
C ARG A 96 -14.86 -9.10 -11.85
N ILE A 97 -13.66 -9.11 -11.29
CA ILE A 97 -13.23 -10.21 -10.42
C ILE A 97 -14.00 -10.17 -9.09
N PHE A 98 -14.18 -9.00 -8.48
CA PHE A 98 -14.95 -8.86 -7.23
C PHE A 98 -16.41 -9.34 -7.38
N SER A 99 -17.04 -9.09 -8.53
CA SER A 99 -18.43 -9.51 -8.77
C SER A 99 -18.58 -11.02 -8.88
N GLU A 100 -17.56 -11.76 -9.34
CA GLU A 100 -17.54 -13.22 -9.33
C GLU A 100 -17.62 -13.81 -7.91
N TYR A 101 -17.12 -13.06 -6.92
CA TYR A 101 -17.17 -13.43 -5.49
C TYR A 101 -18.31 -12.77 -4.71
N GLY A 102 -19.25 -12.10 -5.40
CA GLY A 102 -20.40 -11.45 -4.76
C GLY A 102 -20.07 -10.21 -3.93
N HIS A 103 -18.89 -9.62 -4.14
CA HIS A 103 -18.47 -8.38 -3.46
C HIS A 103 -18.51 -7.19 -4.42
N LEU A 104 -18.78 -6.00 -3.85
CA LEU A 104 -18.68 -4.74 -4.57
C LEU A 104 -17.35 -4.07 -4.24
N ALA A 105 -16.77 -3.42 -5.25
CA ALA A 105 -15.59 -2.59 -5.11
C ALA A 105 -15.87 -1.15 -5.53
N ALA A 106 -15.41 -0.19 -4.73
CA ALA A 106 -15.55 1.24 -5.00
C ALA A 106 -14.19 1.90 -5.19
N GLN A 107 -14.10 2.75 -6.22
CA GLN A 107 -12.90 3.51 -6.50
C GLN A 107 -12.80 4.72 -5.57
N ILE A 108 -11.61 4.93 -5.00
CA ILE A 108 -11.24 6.19 -4.33
C ILE A 108 -9.92 6.67 -4.93
N LEU A 109 -9.91 7.89 -5.45
CA LEU A 109 -8.70 8.55 -5.94
C LEU A 109 -8.31 9.67 -5.00
N MET A 110 -7.09 9.64 -4.50
CA MET A 110 -6.61 10.60 -3.50
C MET A 110 -5.50 11.48 -4.08
N THR A 111 -5.36 12.68 -3.56
CA THR A 111 -4.21 13.55 -3.81
C THR A 111 -3.67 14.01 -2.46
N ARG A 112 -2.50 14.66 -2.44
CA ARG A 112 -2.02 15.37 -1.24
C ARG A 112 -3.08 16.31 -0.66
N ASN A 113 -3.81 17.03 -1.52
CA ASN A 113 -4.86 17.96 -1.10
C ASN A 113 -6.09 17.26 -0.47
N THR A 114 -6.26 15.96 -0.69
CA THR A 114 -7.24 15.15 0.04
C THR A 114 -6.89 15.06 1.52
N ILE A 115 -5.60 15.17 1.87
CA ILE A 115 -5.10 14.98 3.23
C ILE A 115 -4.86 16.32 3.94
N VAL A 116 -4.17 17.26 3.29
CA VAL A 116 -3.78 18.52 3.95
C VAL A 116 -4.97 19.45 4.19
N ALA A 117 -5.99 19.43 3.33
CA ALA A 117 -7.19 20.25 3.51
C ALA A 117 -8.21 19.57 4.43
N ASP A 118 -8.57 20.23 5.52
CA ASP A 118 -9.45 19.69 6.57
C ASP A 118 -10.80 19.20 6.03
N LEU A 119 -11.47 20.00 5.19
CA LEU A 119 -12.76 19.63 4.60
C LEU A 119 -12.64 18.40 3.69
N ASN A 120 -11.60 18.34 2.86
CA ASN A 120 -11.40 17.21 1.95
C ASN A 120 -11.10 15.93 2.74
N ARG A 121 -10.28 16.05 3.79
CA ARG A 121 -9.94 14.93 4.68
C ARG A 121 -11.17 14.41 5.41
N TYR A 122 -12.02 15.29 5.91
CA TYR A 122 -13.30 14.94 6.52
C TYR A 122 -14.24 14.22 5.54
N ASN A 123 -14.38 14.74 4.31
CA ASN A 123 -15.22 14.13 3.29
C ASN A 123 -14.70 12.75 2.85
N ALA A 124 -13.37 12.58 2.74
CA ALA A 124 -12.76 11.30 2.46
C ALA A 124 -13.04 10.29 3.59
N HIS A 125 -12.85 10.68 4.86
CA HIS A 125 -13.19 9.86 6.03
C HIS A 125 -14.65 9.39 6.00
N ASN A 126 -15.59 10.30 5.74
CA ASN A 126 -17.02 9.96 5.68
C ASN A 126 -17.33 8.97 4.55
N THR A 127 -16.71 9.17 3.39
CA THR A 127 -16.89 8.28 2.24
C THR A 127 -16.37 6.87 2.55
N PHE A 128 -15.17 6.74 3.12
CA PHE A 128 -14.64 5.45 3.55
C PHE A 128 -15.56 4.77 4.57
N SER A 129 -16.01 5.53 5.57
CA SER A 129 -16.91 5.02 6.62
C SER A 129 -18.19 4.44 6.02
N GLU A 130 -18.83 5.15 5.09
CA GLU A 130 -20.06 4.65 4.49
C GLU A 130 -19.86 3.51 3.50
N LEU A 131 -18.78 3.50 2.73
CA LEU A 131 -18.46 2.34 1.89
C LEU A 131 -18.32 1.06 2.73
N MET A 132 -17.63 1.14 3.87
CA MET A 132 -17.47 0.02 4.79
C MET A 132 -18.80 -0.41 5.43
N ASN A 133 -19.66 0.55 5.82
CA ASN A 133 -21.01 0.27 6.32
C ASN A 133 -21.88 -0.45 5.27
N MET A 134 -21.75 -0.09 4.00
CA MET A 134 -22.41 -0.76 2.87
C MET A 134 -21.77 -2.11 2.51
N GLY A 135 -20.66 -2.48 3.15
CA GLY A 135 -19.90 -3.70 2.87
C GLY A 135 -19.16 -3.73 1.54
N VAL A 136 -18.92 -2.56 0.98
CA VAL A 136 -18.11 -2.36 -0.22
C VAL A 136 -16.62 -2.35 0.16
N ILE A 137 -15.78 -2.95 -0.68
CA ILE A 137 -14.32 -2.95 -0.52
C ILE A 137 -13.74 -1.74 -1.27
N PRO A 138 -13.19 -0.72 -0.60
CA PRO A 138 -12.58 0.42 -1.28
C PRO A 138 -11.27 0.02 -1.95
N ILE A 139 -11.08 0.49 -3.19
CA ILE A 139 -9.83 0.38 -3.95
C ILE A 139 -9.30 1.80 -4.13
N VAL A 140 -8.20 2.07 -3.44
CA VAL A 140 -7.55 3.37 -3.38
C VAL A 140 -6.34 3.40 -4.30
N ASN A 141 -6.20 4.48 -5.03
CA ASN A 141 -4.97 4.82 -5.75
C ASN A 141 -4.77 6.35 -5.71
N GLU A 142 -3.59 6.82 -6.06
CA GLU A 142 -3.37 8.24 -6.30
C GLU A 142 -4.14 8.71 -7.54
N ASN A 143 -4.61 9.96 -7.52
CA ASN A 143 -5.19 10.62 -8.67
C ASN A 143 -4.10 11.20 -9.58
N ASP A 144 -3.32 10.30 -10.18
CA ASP A 144 -2.23 10.60 -11.11
C ASP A 144 -2.66 11.46 -12.31
N THR A 145 -3.96 11.57 -12.61
CA THR A 145 -4.44 12.39 -13.73
C THR A 145 -4.33 13.90 -13.49
N ILE A 146 -4.34 14.30 -12.22
CA ILE A 146 -4.33 15.70 -11.77
C ILE A 146 -3.26 15.96 -10.70
N SER A 147 -2.57 14.92 -10.24
CA SER A 147 -1.42 15.01 -9.34
C SER A 147 -0.12 14.96 -10.15
N THR A 148 0.87 15.74 -9.73
CA THR A 148 2.26 15.62 -10.18
C THR A 148 3.19 15.12 -9.07
N PHE A 149 2.65 14.84 -7.87
CA PHE A 149 3.43 14.58 -6.66
C PHE A 149 4.30 13.31 -6.75
N GLU A 150 3.76 12.21 -7.27
CA GLU A 150 4.56 11.01 -7.57
C GLU A 150 5.44 11.17 -8.82
N ILE A 151 5.09 12.09 -9.73
CA ILE A 151 5.77 12.26 -11.02
C ILE A 151 7.14 12.93 -10.87
N GLU A 152 7.32 13.70 -9.80
CA GLU A 152 8.52 14.49 -9.49
C GLU A 152 9.48 13.80 -8.50
N ASP A 153 9.28 12.52 -8.17
CA ASP A 153 10.17 11.69 -7.32
C ASP A 153 10.38 12.22 -5.87
N VAL A 154 9.54 13.14 -5.36
CA VAL A 154 9.82 13.82 -4.08
C VAL A 154 9.19 13.15 -2.86
N ILE A 155 7.96 12.64 -2.92
CA ILE A 155 7.27 11.75 -1.94
C ILE A 155 6.02 11.22 -2.65
N GLY A 156 5.68 9.94 -2.70
CA GLY A 156 6.26 8.71 -2.20
C GLY A 156 5.26 7.64 -2.62
N ASP A 157 5.75 6.55 -3.24
CA ASP A 157 4.96 5.41 -3.75
C ASP A 157 3.78 5.07 -2.83
N ASN A 158 2.77 4.42 -3.35
CA ASN A 158 1.57 3.95 -2.66
C ASN A 158 1.80 3.26 -1.29
N ASP A 159 3.04 2.93 -0.91
CA ASP A 159 3.49 2.72 0.48
C ASP A 159 3.01 3.86 1.42
N THR A 160 3.35 5.12 1.14
CA THR A 160 2.94 6.28 1.95
C THR A 160 1.44 6.49 1.90
N LEU A 161 0.83 6.39 0.70
CA LEU A 161 -0.63 6.47 0.55
C LEU A 161 -1.34 5.43 1.41
N SER A 162 -0.84 4.19 1.46
CA SER A 162 -1.43 3.13 2.27
C SER A 162 -1.37 3.40 3.77
N ALA A 163 -0.28 4.01 4.26
CA ALA A 163 -0.18 4.43 5.65
C ALA A 163 -1.09 5.63 5.96
N ILE A 164 -1.25 6.57 5.02
CA ILE A 164 -2.20 7.67 5.13
C ILE A 164 -3.64 7.14 5.19
N VAL A 165 -4.01 6.20 4.32
CA VAL A 165 -5.33 5.55 4.33
C VAL A 165 -5.55 4.81 5.65
N THR A 166 -4.51 4.13 6.15
CA THR A 166 -4.54 3.45 7.46
C THR A 166 -4.84 4.45 8.58
N ALA A 167 -4.13 5.58 8.63
CA ALA A 167 -4.34 6.63 9.62
C ALA A 167 -5.71 7.30 9.48
N LEU A 168 -6.10 7.65 8.24
CA LEU A 168 -7.36 8.32 7.93
C LEU A 168 -8.56 7.47 8.32
N THR A 169 -8.51 6.17 8.08
CA THR A 169 -9.62 5.25 8.34
C THR A 169 -9.56 4.60 9.72
N GLY A 170 -8.55 4.91 10.55
CA GLY A 170 -8.35 4.26 11.84
C GLY A 170 -8.22 2.75 11.71
N ALA A 171 -7.53 2.27 10.68
CA ALA A 171 -7.30 0.85 10.47
C ALA A 171 -6.34 0.29 11.53
N ASP A 172 -6.52 -0.97 11.91
CA ASP A 172 -5.74 -1.62 12.97
C ASP A 172 -4.44 -2.25 12.45
N LEU A 173 -4.38 -2.49 11.14
CA LEU A 173 -3.31 -3.22 10.45
C LEU A 173 -3.11 -2.70 9.02
N LEU A 174 -1.85 -2.44 8.68
CA LEU A 174 -1.38 -2.25 7.31
C LEU A 174 -0.53 -3.44 6.85
N ILE A 175 -0.89 -4.11 5.77
CA ILE A 175 -0.08 -5.14 5.12
C ILE A 175 0.49 -4.54 3.82
N LEU A 176 1.81 -4.33 3.77
CA LEU A 176 2.53 -3.83 2.61
C LEU A 176 3.21 -4.99 1.88
N LEU A 177 2.67 -5.33 0.71
CA LEU A 177 3.25 -6.34 -0.16
C LEU A 177 4.29 -5.70 -1.09
N SER A 178 5.54 -6.17 -0.98
CA SER A 178 6.69 -5.71 -1.78
C SER A 178 7.38 -6.88 -2.49
N ASP A 179 8.37 -6.56 -3.31
CA ASP A 179 9.36 -7.48 -3.87
C ASP A 179 10.41 -8.01 -2.86
N ILE A 180 10.51 -7.41 -1.67
CA ILE A 180 11.41 -7.82 -0.58
C ILE A 180 10.69 -8.65 0.48
N ASP A 181 11.45 -9.49 1.19
CA ASP A 181 10.90 -10.31 2.27
C ASP A 181 10.53 -9.52 3.52
N GLY A 182 11.17 -8.37 3.75
CA GLY A 182 10.99 -7.54 4.93
C GLY A 182 12.18 -6.61 5.13
N LEU A 183 12.36 -6.15 6.37
CA LEU A 183 13.49 -5.33 6.80
C LEU A 183 14.71 -6.20 7.11
N TYR A 184 15.88 -5.72 6.70
CA TYR A 184 17.17 -6.31 7.01
C TYR A 184 18.05 -5.30 7.75
N THR A 185 19.07 -5.77 8.48
CA THR A 185 20.05 -4.90 9.16
C THR A 185 20.91 -4.09 8.19
N ASP A 186 20.98 -4.48 6.93
CA ASP A 186 21.65 -3.79 5.83
C ASP A 186 21.07 -4.27 4.49
N ASP A 187 21.48 -3.71 3.35
CA ASP A 187 21.07 -4.16 2.02
C ASP A 187 21.54 -5.60 1.75
N PRO A 188 20.63 -6.60 1.72
CA PRO A 188 21.02 -8.01 1.59
C PRO A 188 21.56 -8.35 0.20
N HIS A 189 21.39 -7.46 -0.80
CA HIS A 189 21.99 -7.65 -2.12
C HIS A 189 23.47 -7.24 -2.17
N LYS A 190 23.92 -6.40 -1.22
CA LYS A 190 25.29 -5.88 -1.15
C LYS A 190 26.07 -6.46 0.03
N ASN A 191 25.39 -6.72 1.14
CA ASN A 191 25.99 -7.21 2.37
C ASN A 191 25.47 -8.62 2.69
N PRO A 192 26.31 -9.67 2.52
CA PRO A 192 25.91 -11.04 2.82
C PRO A 192 25.69 -11.30 4.32
N ASP A 193 26.21 -10.44 5.20
CA ASP A 193 26.01 -10.51 6.66
C ASP A 193 24.71 -9.81 7.11
N ALA A 194 23.92 -9.26 6.17
CA ALA A 194 22.64 -8.64 6.48
C ALA A 194 21.67 -9.67 7.10
N LYS A 195 21.17 -9.35 8.29
CA LYS A 195 20.26 -10.23 9.04
C LYS A 195 18.83 -9.75 8.86
N PHE A 196 17.92 -10.71 8.68
CA PHE A 196 16.49 -10.43 8.64
C PHE A 196 15.98 -9.95 10.00
N ILE A 197 15.16 -8.90 10.00
CA ILE A 197 14.49 -8.37 11.18
C ILE A 197 13.03 -8.79 11.10
N ASP A 198 12.60 -9.76 11.90
CA ASP A 198 11.23 -10.27 11.85
C ASP A 198 10.22 -9.41 12.64
N ARG A 199 10.72 -8.56 13.54
CA ARG A 199 9.92 -7.68 14.40
C ARG A 199 10.64 -6.38 14.74
N VAL A 200 9.87 -5.29 14.77
CA VAL A 200 10.28 -3.95 15.21
C VAL A 200 9.28 -3.47 16.26
N ASP A 201 9.71 -3.34 17.51
CA ASP A 201 8.86 -2.88 18.62
C ASP A 201 8.71 -1.37 18.68
N SER A 202 9.73 -0.61 18.26
CA SER A 202 9.67 0.84 18.11
C SER A 202 10.55 1.29 16.96
N LEU A 203 10.14 2.35 16.28
CA LEU A 203 10.94 3.00 15.24
C LEU A 203 11.91 3.98 15.91
N THR A 204 13.16 3.56 16.03
CA THR A 204 14.26 4.43 16.48
C THR A 204 14.77 5.29 15.32
N ASP A 205 15.43 6.41 15.63
CA ASP A 205 16.08 7.24 14.61
C ASP A 205 17.16 6.46 13.84
N GLU A 206 17.81 5.50 14.51
CA GLU A 206 18.74 4.55 13.89
C GLU A 206 18.06 3.73 12.80
N LEU A 207 16.91 3.09 13.09
CA LEU A 207 16.13 2.34 12.11
C LEU A 207 15.67 3.21 10.94
N LEU A 208 15.22 4.44 11.22
CA LEU A 208 14.83 5.39 10.17
C LEU A 208 16.01 5.80 9.29
N SER A 209 17.21 5.91 9.85
CA SER A 209 18.43 6.26 9.11
C SER A 209 18.94 5.13 8.20
N MET A 210 18.67 3.86 8.54
CA MET A 210 19.02 2.71 7.70
C MET A 210 18.35 2.74 6.32
N GLY A 211 17.18 3.38 6.20
CA GLY A 211 16.46 3.50 4.93
C GLY A 211 17.12 4.43 3.90
N LYS A 212 17.86 5.44 4.35
CA LYS A 212 18.29 6.61 3.54
C LYS A 212 19.42 6.34 2.55
N GLY A 213 19.97 5.11 2.49
CA GLY A 213 21.14 4.76 1.67
C GLY A 213 20.92 3.69 0.58
N THR A 214 19.69 3.22 0.36
CA THR A 214 19.42 1.98 -0.41
C THR A 214 18.80 2.17 -1.81
N THR A 215 18.95 3.34 -2.43
CA THR A 215 18.42 3.61 -3.79
C THR A 215 19.28 2.92 -4.86
N GLY A 216 18.89 1.71 -5.29
CA GLY A 216 19.67 0.93 -6.25
C GLY A 216 18.92 0.04 -7.24
N SER A 217 17.58 0.00 -7.27
CA SER A 217 16.84 -0.83 -8.22
C SER A 217 16.01 0.02 -9.20
N ASP A 218 16.39 -0.03 -10.48
CA ASP A 218 15.80 0.70 -11.63
C ASP A 218 14.33 0.36 -11.96
N ILE A 219 13.61 -0.38 -11.10
CA ILE A 219 12.27 -0.92 -11.39
C ILE A 219 11.21 -0.62 -10.29
N GLY A 220 11.57 0.03 -9.18
CA GLY A 220 10.59 0.42 -8.14
C GLY A 220 10.87 1.79 -7.54
N THR A 221 9.88 2.69 -7.58
CA THR A 221 9.95 4.02 -6.94
C THR A 221 9.84 3.97 -5.41
N GLY A 222 9.59 2.80 -4.81
CA GLY A 222 9.38 2.60 -3.37
C GLY A 222 10.55 1.92 -2.66
N GLY A 223 11.61 2.66 -2.35
CA GLY A 223 12.75 2.15 -1.56
C GLY A 223 12.43 1.87 -0.09
N MET A 224 13.40 1.35 0.67
CA MET A 224 13.21 1.06 2.11
C MET A 224 12.84 2.32 2.92
N GLU A 225 13.33 3.49 2.52
CA GLU A 225 12.96 4.78 3.12
C GLU A 225 11.44 5.04 3.09
N THR A 226 10.78 4.78 1.96
CA THR A 226 9.33 4.97 1.82
C THR A 226 8.54 4.00 2.71
N LYS A 227 9.02 2.76 2.86
CA LYS A 227 8.42 1.73 3.73
C LYS A 227 8.56 2.07 5.20
N LEU A 228 9.71 2.62 5.60
CA LEU A 228 9.94 3.09 6.97
C LEU A 228 9.13 4.36 7.29
N THR A 229 8.94 5.24 6.30
CA THR A 229 8.04 6.39 6.41
C THR A 229 6.58 5.93 6.58
N ALA A 230 6.14 4.94 5.80
CA ALA A 230 4.84 4.30 5.96
C ALA A 230 4.69 3.65 7.34
N ALA A 231 5.73 2.95 7.82
CA ALA A 231 5.74 2.37 9.16
C ALA A 231 5.60 3.43 10.24
N LYS A 232 6.27 4.58 10.11
CA LYS A 232 6.14 5.69 11.05
C LYS A 232 4.72 6.22 11.11
N ILE A 233 4.09 6.48 9.96
CA ILE A 233 2.72 6.96 9.91
C ILE A 233 1.75 5.93 10.51
N ALA A 234 1.82 4.67 10.06
CA ALA A 234 0.91 3.62 10.51
C ALA A 234 1.03 3.36 12.02
N THR A 235 2.26 3.14 12.51
CA THR A 235 2.48 2.80 13.92
C THR A 235 2.15 3.94 14.86
N TYR A 236 2.49 5.19 14.52
CA TYR A 236 2.17 6.35 15.35
C TYR A 236 0.68 6.70 15.32
N SER A 237 -0.04 6.33 14.25
CA SER A 237 -1.51 6.38 14.21
C SER A 237 -2.19 5.22 14.93
N GLY A 238 -1.43 4.25 15.46
CA GLY A 238 -1.94 3.15 16.28
C GLY A 238 -2.21 1.84 15.53
N ALA A 239 -1.78 1.73 14.28
CA ALA A 239 -1.89 0.50 13.49
C ALA A 239 -0.61 -0.34 13.59
N ASP A 240 -0.74 -1.68 13.65
CA ASP A 240 0.40 -2.54 13.34
C ASP A 240 0.69 -2.46 11.83
N MET A 241 1.93 -2.70 11.43
CA MET A 241 2.28 -2.79 10.01
C MET A 241 3.09 -4.05 9.73
N VAL A 242 2.85 -4.70 8.61
CA VAL A 242 3.65 -5.84 8.14
C VAL A 242 4.20 -5.54 6.75
N ILE A 243 5.51 -5.64 6.57
CA ILE A 243 6.15 -5.68 5.24
C ILE A 243 6.39 -7.14 4.90
N ALA A 244 5.89 -7.61 3.77
CA ALA A 244 6.09 -8.99 3.32
C ALA A 244 6.25 -9.11 1.81
N ASN A 245 6.83 -10.22 1.37
CA ASN A 245 6.98 -10.53 -0.05
C ASN A 245 5.63 -10.84 -0.71
N GLY A 246 5.29 -10.08 -1.75
CA GLY A 246 4.06 -10.17 -2.53
C GLY A 246 4.08 -11.20 -3.67
N LYS A 247 5.18 -11.96 -3.85
CA LYS A 247 5.29 -12.97 -4.92
C LYS A 247 4.17 -14.01 -4.85
N ASP A 248 3.82 -14.48 -3.65
CA ASP A 248 2.64 -15.31 -3.38
C ASP A 248 1.65 -14.51 -2.52
N VAL A 249 0.63 -13.92 -3.16
CA VAL A 249 -0.34 -13.02 -2.50
C VAL A 249 -1.15 -13.74 -1.41
N ARG A 250 -1.18 -15.07 -1.42
CA ARG A 250 -1.71 -15.90 -0.31
C ARG A 250 -1.00 -15.67 1.02
N VAL A 251 0.12 -14.94 1.03
CA VAL A 251 0.75 -14.45 2.25
C VAL A 251 -0.21 -13.61 3.11
N ILE A 252 -1.22 -12.95 2.52
CA ILE A 252 -2.20 -12.13 3.23
C ILE A 252 -2.92 -12.94 4.33
N HIS A 253 -3.61 -14.04 4.00
CA HIS A 253 -4.28 -14.84 5.04
C HIS A 253 -3.29 -15.46 6.02
N ARG A 254 -2.09 -15.84 5.56
CA ARG A 254 -1.04 -16.39 6.44
C ARG A 254 -0.60 -15.37 7.50
N ILE A 255 -0.45 -14.09 7.12
CA ILE A 255 -0.19 -12.98 8.04
C ILE A 255 -1.38 -12.80 8.99
N MET A 256 -2.61 -12.78 8.47
CA MET A 256 -3.82 -12.63 9.30
C MET A 256 -3.99 -13.77 10.32
N GLU A 257 -3.52 -14.98 10.02
CA GLU A 257 -3.48 -16.12 10.94
C GLU A 257 -2.35 -16.04 11.97
N GLY A 258 -1.50 -15.01 11.92
CA GLY A 258 -0.37 -14.83 12.83
C GLY A 258 0.86 -15.69 12.49
N ARG A 259 0.95 -16.23 11.28
CA ARG A 259 2.16 -16.95 10.83
C ARG A 259 3.33 -15.98 10.67
N ASN A 260 4.57 -16.48 10.83
CA ASN A 260 5.77 -15.66 10.77
C ASN A 260 6.18 -15.38 9.32
N TYR A 261 5.50 -14.43 8.68
CA TYR A 261 5.86 -13.88 7.38
C TYR A 261 6.18 -12.39 7.52
N GLY A 262 7.27 -11.98 6.88
CA GLY A 262 7.66 -10.58 6.82
C GLY A 262 8.13 -9.98 8.15
N THR A 263 8.35 -8.67 8.14
CA THR A 263 8.67 -7.88 9.34
C THR A 263 7.40 -7.27 9.89
N ILE A 264 7.12 -7.48 11.18
CA ILE A 264 6.03 -6.80 11.87
C ILE A 264 6.54 -5.58 12.64
N PHE A 265 5.91 -4.44 12.42
CA PHE A 265 6.10 -3.19 13.17
C PHE A 265 4.93 -3.04 14.13
N LYS A 266 5.24 -2.99 15.43
CA LYS A 266 4.25 -2.89 16.47
C LYS A 266 3.66 -1.48 16.52
N ALA A 267 2.33 -1.39 16.66
CA ALA A 267 1.62 -0.15 16.92
C ALA A 267 2.21 0.56 18.15
N ASN A 268 2.48 1.85 18.00
CA ASN A 268 2.99 2.71 19.07
C ASN A 268 2.32 4.07 18.95
N LYS A 269 1.02 4.11 19.30
CA LYS A 269 0.19 5.30 19.11
C LYS A 269 0.79 6.49 19.84
N ASN A 270 1.00 7.58 19.11
CA ASN A 270 1.50 8.84 19.65
C ASN A 270 0.41 9.89 19.52
N GLU A 271 -0.22 10.29 20.63
CA GLU A 271 -1.31 11.28 20.64
C GLU A 271 -0.88 12.66 20.11
N ALA A 272 0.42 12.98 20.15
CA ALA A 272 0.96 14.22 19.57
C ALA A 272 1.23 14.12 18.06
N PHE A 273 1.12 12.93 17.46
CA PHE A 273 1.38 12.74 16.04
C PHE A 273 0.19 13.16 15.19
N ASN A 274 0.35 14.28 14.48
CA ASN A 274 -0.59 14.72 13.45
C ASN A 274 -0.09 14.26 12.07
N PHE A 275 -0.69 13.19 11.54
CA PHE A 275 -0.28 12.65 10.24
C PHE A 275 -0.52 13.64 9.09
N ALA A 276 -1.56 14.49 9.16
CA ALA A 276 -1.82 15.49 8.12
C ALA A 276 -0.73 16.57 8.10
N GLN A 277 -0.29 17.03 9.27
CA GLN A 277 0.84 17.94 9.39
C GLN A 277 2.17 17.28 9.00
N PHE A 278 2.35 16.01 9.35
CA PHE A 278 3.52 15.23 8.91
C PHE A 278 3.59 15.15 7.39
N VAL A 279 2.47 14.80 6.73
CA VAL A 279 2.36 14.77 5.26
C VAL A 279 2.58 16.15 4.66
N ASP A 280 2.10 17.22 5.29
CA ASP A 280 2.36 18.58 4.81
C ASP A 280 3.86 18.92 4.86
N ASN A 281 4.53 18.51 5.93
CA ASN A 281 5.95 18.77 6.17
C ASN A 281 6.93 17.85 5.44
N LEU A 282 6.48 16.71 4.89
CA LEU A 282 7.36 15.84 4.11
C LEU A 282 8.03 16.59 2.93
N HIS A 283 7.46 17.72 2.50
CA HIS A 283 7.85 18.48 1.32
C HIS A 283 8.49 19.85 1.62
N LYS A 284 8.97 20.10 2.84
CA LYS A 284 9.82 21.27 3.16
C LYS A 284 11.28 20.83 3.29
#